data_AF-A0A2U0H9E1-F1
#
_entry.id   AF-A0A2U0H9E1-F1
#
_cell.length_a   1.000
_cell.length_b   1.000
_cell.length_c   1.000
_cell.angle_alpha   90.00
_cell.angle_beta   90.00
_cell.angle_gamma   90.00
#
_symmetry.space_group_name_H-M   'P 1'
#
loop_
_entity.id
_entity.type
_entity.pdbx_description
1 polymer ?
#
loop_
_entity_poly.entity_id
_entity_poly.type
_entity_poly.pdbx_seq_one_letter_code
_entity_poly.pdbx_strand_id
1 'polypeptide(L)'
;MAREDGYIANGPDWIAFNSDDAYIEASAKRGSRAGLLLSVDAYLLSTDDAAPTEGDVREWVDRQPIPALGLLFAGTRDLGDGTVQYCPVISVDLRVDGVVGEFLTELIFPFAEAWDRRSVAEGTDELEFGPEGRPYRVSDPLEIEPRNAWLLVGTEASYPTPEALVDSWAEASAGIYDVMWTAPKNGEVGDLVLIYFLSPRKSAHFVARLASEPFWRTDIEVTADNAVDQHQWWAYITPMVEIEPIPYKALQAAHNGYLPLRGRSGHYLLPESISQLTFEPVRHAQQPDLERIVHPPTGRAELPDPETVTLAAWREMPSGPLALEAHVSMYIVRPLKHLVYGPGWEWTQGEREPRIEPTIGPILVPEHRTSSGYADFLFMYPASIPALAVEVKLTILRPSSGVWLDSPDFQQLRRYMDSFSTAGLLVDAQHLLLVRRGADEPFAEIVRAEATWNDIAMIRDLLLEAGAERGGLTPAVAVRPRRVLRRD
;
A
#
# COMPACT_ATOMS: atom_id res chain seq x y z
N MET A 1 -22.85 4.98 7.80
CA MET A 1 -23.91 5.42 8.74
C MET A 1 -24.19 6.88 8.44
N ALA A 2 -25.41 7.24 8.06
CA ALA A 2 -25.84 8.64 8.02
C ALA A 2 -26.80 8.87 9.20
N ARG A 3 -26.67 10.01 9.91
CA ARG A 3 -27.64 10.45 10.92
C ARG A 3 -29.00 10.72 10.26
N GLU A 4 -30.07 10.67 11.04
CA GLU A 4 -31.48 10.80 10.58
C GLU A 4 -31.82 12.14 9.88
N ASP A 5 -30.90 13.10 9.88
CA ASP A 5 -31.00 14.46 9.37
C ASP A 5 -30.13 14.77 8.14
N GLY A 6 -29.27 13.85 7.70
CA GLY A 6 -28.39 14.05 6.54
C GLY A 6 -29.10 13.84 5.19
N TYR A 7 -29.28 14.91 4.40
CA TYR A 7 -29.74 14.80 3.01
C TYR A 7 -28.58 14.37 2.09
N ILE A 8 -28.71 13.22 1.42
CA ILE A 8 -27.72 12.68 0.49
C ILE A 8 -27.99 13.24 -0.91
N ALA A 9 -27.07 14.06 -1.43
CA ALA A 9 -27.07 14.47 -2.83
C ALA A 9 -25.95 13.75 -3.61
N ASN A 10 -26.37 12.83 -4.50
CA ASN A 10 -25.66 12.28 -5.69
C ASN A 10 -24.48 11.27 -5.54
N GLY A 11 -24.39 10.32 -6.50
CA GLY A 11 -23.26 9.42 -6.86
C GLY A 11 -23.07 8.11 -6.07
N PRO A 12 -22.57 7.00 -6.68
CA PRO A 12 -22.25 5.76 -5.95
C PRO A 12 -20.92 5.80 -5.16
N ASP A 13 -20.02 6.73 -5.52
CA ASP A 13 -18.65 6.82 -4.97
C ASP A 13 -18.39 8.14 -4.23
N TRP A 14 -19.42 8.96 -4.00
CA TRP A 14 -19.31 10.19 -3.22
C TRP A 14 -20.61 10.47 -2.47
N ILE A 15 -20.50 11.22 -1.38
CA ILE A 15 -21.61 11.68 -0.55
C ILE A 15 -21.29 13.08 -0.06
N ALA A 16 -22.25 14.00 -0.16
CA ALA A 16 -22.18 15.27 0.54
C ALA A 16 -23.37 15.41 1.48
N PHE A 17 -23.13 16.00 2.65
CA PHE A 17 -24.15 16.31 3.63
C PHE A 17 -23.78 17.57 4.42
N ASN A 18 -24.79 18.30 4.89
CA ASN A 18 -24.58 19.42 5.82
C ASN A 18 -24.77 18.91 7.26
N SER A 19 -23.89 19.34 8.16
CA SER A 19 -24.17 19.46 9.59
C SER A 19 -24.39 20.94 9.95
N ASP A 20 -24.73 21.21 11.22
CA ASP A 20 -24.87 22.58 11.72
C ASP A 20 -23.53 23.34 11.66
N ASP A 21 -22.42 22.64 11.83
CA ASP A 21 -21.08 23.24 11.97
C ASP A 21 -20.19 23.11 10.72
N ALA A 22 -20.52 22.20 9.80
CA ALA A 22 -19.72 21.93 8.62
C ALA A 22 -20.57 21.42 7.44
N TYR A 23 -20.18 21.76 6.23
CA TYR A 23 -20.59 21.02 5.04
C TYR A 23 -19.52 20.01 4.70
N ILE A 24 -19.88 18.74 4.62
CA ILE A 24 -18.94 17.65 4.47
C ILE A 24 -19.17 17.00 3.11
N GLU A 25 -18.12 16.98 2.29
CA GLU A 25 -18.03 16.20 1.08
C GLU A 25 -17.09 15.02 1.34
N ALA A 26 -17.56 13.81 1.09
CA ALA A 26 -16.74 12.63 1.20
C ALA A 26 -16.77 11.86 -0.11
N SER A 27 -15.61 11.60 -0.68
CA SER A 27 -15.44 10.77 -1.87
C SER A 27 -14.69 9.50 -1.50
N ALA A 28 -15.22 8.37 -1.94
CA ALA A 28 -14.55 7.10 -1.85
C ALA A 28 -13.58 6.98 -3.04
N LYS A 29 -12.31 7.28 -2.79
CA LYS A 29 -11.19 6.91 -3.66
C LYS A 29 -10.81 5.47 -3.35
N ARG A 30 -10.15 4.77 -4.27
CA ARG A 30 -9.67 3.40 -4.00
C ARG A 30 -8.21 3.46 -3.62
N GLY A 31 -7.90 3.05 -2.40
CA GLY A 31 -6.53 2.93 -1.92
C GLY A 31 -5.82 1.73 -2.56
N SER A 32 -4.50 1.82 -2.71
CA SER A 32 -3.66 0.79 -3.33
C SER A 32 -3.60 -0.53 -2.56
N ARG A 33 -3.94 -0.54 -1.27
CA ARG A 33 -4.04 -1.74 -0.42
C ARG A 33 -5.51 -2.03 -0.09
N ALA A 34 -6.15 -2.94 -0.84
CA ALA A 34 -7.41 -3.66 -0.52
C ALA A 34 -8.62 -2.92 0.10
N GLY A 35 -8.56 -1.61 0.32
CA GLY A 35 -9.49 -0.86 1.14
C GLY A 35 -9.89 0.42 0.44
N LEU A 36 -11.15 0.78 0.63
CA LEU A 36 -11.69 2.05 0.18
C LEU A 36 -10.97 3.17 0.95
N LEU A 37 -10.44 4.17 0.24
CA LEU A 37 -9.88 5.39 0.80
C LEU A 37 -10.97 6.46 0.77
N LEU A 38 -11.52 6.81 1.91
CA LEU A 38 -12.47 7.90 2.06
C LEU A 38 -11.69 9.22 2.15
N SER A 39 -11.76 10.02 1.10
CA SER A 39 -11.31 11.42 1.09
C SER A 39 -12.45 12.28 1.59
N VAL A 40 -12.24 13.03 2.67
CA VAL A 40 -13.26 13.85 3.32
C VAL A 40 -12.80 15.30 3.35
N ASP A 41 -13.57 16.18 2.73
CA ASP A 41 -13.42 17.63 2.79
C ASP A 41 -14.57 18.22 3.63
N ALA A 42 -14.24 18.78 4.79
CA ALA A 42 -15.17 19.42 5.70
C ALA A 42 -14.99 20.93 5.65
N TYR A 43 -15.93 21.61 4.99
CA TYR A 43 -16.02 23.06 4.88
C TYR A 43 -16.70 23.62 6.14
N LEU A 44 -15.93 24.28 7.01
CA LEU A 44 -16.42 24.76 8.30
C LEU A 44 -17.35 25.96 8.11
N LEU A 45 -18.56 25.84 8.65
CA LEU A 45 -19.59 26.86 8.55
C LEU A 45 -19.46 27.84 9.71
N SER A 46 -19.85 29.10 9.46
CA SER A 46 -19.93 30.12 10.50
C SER A 46 -21.40 30.52 10.65
N THR A 47 -21.83 30.71 11.89
CA THR A 47 -23.17 31.24 12.18
C THR A 47 -23.26 32.77 12.06
N ASP A 48 -22.14 33.44 11.76
CA ASP A 48 -22.12 34.89 11.53
C ASP A 48 -22.89 35.28 10.26
N ASP A 49 -23.75 36.31 10.38
CA ASP A 49 -24.55 36.85 9.26
C ASP A 49 -23.69 37.47 8.14
N ALA A 50 -22.41 37.75 8.40
CA ALA A 50 -21.49 38.31 7.42
C ALA A 50 -20.65 37.22 6.77
N ALA A 51 -20.68 37.15 5.44
CA ALA A 51 -19.82 36.24 4.69
C ALA A 51 -18.34 36.58 4.97
N PRO A 52 -17.55 35.61 5.45
CA PRO A 52 -16.14 35.84 5.76
C PRO A 52 -15.35 36.14 4.47
N THR A 53 -14.34 37.01 4.57
CA THR A 53 -13.43 37.26 3.46
C THR A 53 -12.31 36.22 3.41
N GLU A 54 -11.66 36.07 2.25
CA GLU A 54 -10.47 35.22 2.10
C GLU A 54 -9.36 35.56 3.11
N GLY A 55 -9.19 36.86 3.42
CA GLY A 55 -8.22 37.34 4.40
C GLY A 55 -8.53 36.88 5.81
N ASP A 56 -9.80 36.97 6.22
CA ASP A 56 -10.25 36.55 7.56
C ASP A 56 -10.07 35.04 7.76
N VAL A 57 -10.38 34.25 6.73
CA VAL A 57 -10.21 32.79 6.76
C VAL A 57 -8.74 32.43 6.86
N ARG A 58 -7.87 33.01 6.03
CA ARG A 58 -6.42 32.74 6.07
C ARG A 58 -5.81 33.13 7.40
N GLU A 59 -6.09 34.33 7.91
CA GLU A 59 -5.57 34.79 9.20
C GLU A 59 -6.00 33.86 10.35
N TRP A 60 -7.22 33.32 10.28
CA TRP A 60 -7.67 32.34 11.28
C TRP A 60 -6.97 31.00 11.14
N VAL A 61 -6.87 30.44 9.92
CA VAL A 61 -6.18 29.17 9.63
C VAL A 61 -4.72 29.23 10.09
N ASP A 62 -4.00 30.31 9.80
CA ASP A 62 -2.59 30.49 10.14
C ASP A 62 -2.32 30.50 11.66
N ARG A 63 -3.36 30.72 12.49
CA ARG A 63 -3.28 30.74 13.96
C ARG A 63 -3.64 29.41 14.60
N GLN A 64 -4.14 28.44 13.84
CA GLN A 64 -4.62 27.18 14.37
C GLN A 64 -3.49 26.18 14.64
N PRO A 65 -3.67 25.25 15.60
CA PRO A 65 -2.86 24.05 15.65
C PRO A 65 -3.09 23.20 14.41
N ILE A 66 -2.09 22.37 14.07
CA ILE A 66 -2.23 21.37 13.01
C ILE A 66 -3.23 20.31 13.49
N PRO A 67 -4.25 19.93 12.68
CA PRO A 67 -5.15 18.84 13.03
C PRO A 67 -4.39 17.55 13.34
N ALA A 68 -4.94 16.71 14.23
CA ALA A 68 -4.34 15.41 14.56
C ALA A 68 -4.20 14.48 13.34
N LEU A 69 -4.99 14.72 12.29
CA LEU A 69 -4.93 14.04 11.01
C LEU A 69 -5.51 14.94 9.89
N GLY A 70 -4.89 14.98 8.71
CA GLY A 70 -5.36 15.77 7.58
C GLY A 70 -4.87 17.23 7.57
N LEU A 71 -5.37 18.01 6.60
CA LEU A 71 -5.06 19.42 6.38
C LEU A 71 -6.14 20.31 7.01
N LEU A 72 -5.74 21.50 7.45
CA LEU A 72 -6.64 22.65 7.60
C LEU A 72 -6.14 23.77 6.68
N PHE A 73 -6.98 24.27 5.78
CA PHE A 73 -6.61 25.35 4.86
C PHE A 73 -7.77 26.29 4.56
N ALA A 74 -7.47 27.45 3.97
CA ALA A 74 -8.48 28.36 3.46
C ALA A 74 -8.96 27.90 2.09
N GLY A 75 -10.22 27.46 2.02
CA GLY A 75 -10.84 26.98 0.78
C GLY A 75 -12.08 27.77 0.41
N THR A 76 -12.76 27.26 -0.62
CA THR A 76 -13.98 27.85 -1.17
C THR A 76 -15.02 26.78 -1.42
N ARG A 77 -16.27 27.08 -1.11
CA ARG A 77 -17.43 26.23 -1.36
C ARG A 77 -18.36 26.89 -2.38
N ASP A 78 -18.81 26.15 -3.38
CA ASP A 78 -19.89 26.56 -4.28
C ASP A 78 -21.25 26.31 -3.63
N LEU A 79 -22.10 27.34 -3.57
CA LEU A 79 -23.44 27.25 -2.98
C LEU A 79 -24.51 26.78 -3.99
N GLY A 80 -24.12 26.49 -5.23
CA GLY A 80 -24.98 25.94 -6.29
C GLY A 80 -25.76 26.98 -7.09
N ASP A 81 -25.73 28.26 -6.69
CA ASP A 81 -26.30 29.40 -7.42
C ASP A 81 -25.22 30.24 -8.15
N GLY A 82 -23.98 29.75 -8.18
CA GLY A 82 -22.80 30.45 -8.70
C GLY A 82 -22.14 31.38 -7.68
N THR A 83 -22.65 31.45 -6.45
CA THR A 83 -21.99 32.13 -5.33
C THR A 83 -20.96 31.21 -4.70
N VAL A 84 -19.78 31.77 -4.41
CA VAL A 84 -18.69 31.07 -3.74
C VAL A 84 -18.50 31.66 -2.34
N GLN A 85 -18.44 30.79 -1.34
CA GLN A 85 -18.17 31.16 0.05
C GLN A 85 -16.76 30.74 0.45
N TYR A 86 -15.97 31.67 0.99
CA TYR A 86 -14.69 31.35 1.62
C TYR A 86 -14.91 30.72 2.99
N CYS A 87 -14.21 29.63 3.28
CA CYS A 87 -14.33 28.95 4.57
C CYS A 87 -13.04 28.18 4.87
N PRO A 88 -12.74 27.92 6.16
CA PRO A 88 -11.73 26.94 6.50
C PRO A 88 -12.21 25.56 6.06
N VAL A 89 -11.28 24.74 5.55
CA VAL A 89 -11.56 23.40 5.07
C VAL A 89 -10.62 22.44 5.77
N ILE A 90 -11.19 21.39 6.35
CA ILE A 90 -10.42 20.25 6.83
C ILE A 90 -10.48 19.15 5.78
N SER A 91 -9.33 18.73 5.26
CA SER A 91 -9.25 17.63 4.28
C SER A 91 -8.51 16.43 4.85
N VAL A 92 -9.07 15.24 4.77
CA VAL A 92 -8.45 14.02 5.29
C VAL A 92 -8.73 12.81 4.41
N ASP A 93 -7.70 11.99 4.18
CA ASP A 93 -7.80 10.71 3.49
C ASP A 93 -7.71 9.55 4.50
N LEU A 94 -8.79 8.77 4.62
CA LEU A 94 -8.97 7.69 5.60
C LEU A 94 -9.16 6.34 4.94
N ARG A 95 -8.63 5.25 5.50
CA ARG A 95 -9.00 3.88 5.07
C ARG A 95 -10.31 3.44 5.73
N VAL A 96 -11.27 2.95 4.94
CA VAL A 96 -12.64 2.60 5.39
C VAL A 96 -12.69 1.35 6.26
N ASP A 97 -11.69 0.47 6.17
CA ASP A 97 -11.55 -0.72 7.02
C ASP A 97 -11.17 -0.32 8.46
N GLY A 98 -12.05 0.42 9.14
CA GLY A 98 -11.78 0.96 10.48
C GLY A 98 -12.43 2.31 10.81
N VAL A 99 -13.17 2.95 9.89
CA VAL A 99 -13.81 4.25 10.19
C VAL A 99 -15.00 4.05 11.14
N VAL A 100 -14.81 4.44 12.39
CA VAL A 100 -15.91 4.72 13.32
C VAL A 100 -16.31 6.18 13.09
N GLY A 101 -17.58 6.45 12.77
CA GLY A 101 -18.05 7.82 12.46
C GLY A 101 -17.80 8.86 13.58
N GLU A 102 -17.57 8.39 14.81
CA GLU A 102 -17.18 9.22 15.96
C GLU A 102 -15.82 9.92 15.73
N PHE A 103 -14.90 9.28 15.00
CA PHE A 103 -13.56 9.83 14.74
C PHE A 103 -13.57 11.11 13.88
N LEU A 104 -14.38 11.14 12.82
CA LEU A 104 -14.52 12.34 11.97
C LEU A 104 -15.09 13.51 12.76
N THR A 105 -15.93 13.22 13.75
CA THR A 105 -16.55 14.24 14.61
C THR A 105 -15.50 14.85 15.54
N GLU A 106 -14.66 14.02 16.16
CA GLU A 106 -13.55 14.47 17.03
C GLU A 106 -12.48 15.24 16.26
N LEU A 107 -12.29 14.97 14.96
CA LEU A 107 -11.38 15.72 14.11
C LEU A 107 -11.95 17.07 13.65
N ILE A 108 -13.20 17.11 13.20
CA ILE A 108 -13.78 18.28 12.53
C ILE A 108 -14.33 19.29 13.55
N PHE A 109 -15.00 18.83 14.60
CA PHE A 109 -15.83 19.71 15.43
C PHE A 109 -15.04 20.67 16.33
N PRO A 110 -13.87 20.31 16.91
CA PRO A 110 -13.08 21.29 17.67
C PRO A 110 -12.68 22.50 16.83
N PHE A 111 -12.35 22.30 15.55
CA PHE A 111 -12.04 23.39 14.63
C PHE A 111 -13.28 24.14 14.18
N ALA A 112 -14.41 23.46 13.98
CA ALA A 112 -15.67 24.11 13.62
C ALA A 112 -16.15 25.05 14.75
N GLU A 113 -16.11 24.58 16.00
CA GLU A 113 -16.44 25.37 17.19
C GLU A 113 -15.48 26.55 17.37
N ALA A 114 -14.18 26.35 17.15
CA ALA A 114 -13.19 27.41 17.21
C ALA A 114 -13.36 28.44 16.10
N TRP A 115 -13.76 28.01 14.90
CA TRP A 115 -14.06 28.91 13.78
C TRP A 115 -15.27 29.78 14.08
N ASP A 116 -16.35 29.18 14.58
CA ASP A 116 -17.56 29.91 14.96
C ASP A 116 -17.27 30.94 16.08
N ARG A 117 -16.40 30.58 17.04
CA ARG A 117 -15.97 31.48 18.13
C ARG A 117 -14.83 32.43 17.78
N ARG A 118 -14.27 32.33 16.56
CA ARG A 118 -13.05 33.05 16.14
C ARG A 118 -11.86 32.84 17.10
N SER A 119 -11.78 31.66 17.71
CA SER A 119 -10.74 31.27 18.68
C SER A 119 -9.74 30.28 18.07
N VAL A 120 -8.80 29.80 18.89
CA VAL A 120 -7.89 28.70 18.54
C VAL A 120 -8.53 27.38 19.01
N ALA A 121 -8.46 26.33 18.20
CA ALA A 121 -8.96 25.00 18.56
C ALA A 121 -8.20 24.42 19.76
N GLU A 122 -8.93 23.82 20.71
CA GLU A 122 -8.38 23.17 21.91
C GLU A 122 -8.48 21.64 21.80
N GLY A 123 -7.50 20.91 22.34
CA GLY A 123 -7.63 19.46 22.59
C GLY A 123 -7.24 18.51 21.45
N THR A 124 -6.51 18.96 20.43
CA THR A 124 -6.05 18.08 19.33
C THR A 124 -4.85 17.20 19.68
N ASP A 125 -4.20 17.44 20.82
CA ASP A 125 -2.94 16.76 21.21
C ASP A 125 -3.15 15.42 21.94
N GLU A 126 -4.36 15.11 22.42
CA GLU A 126 -4.64 14.01 23.36
C GLU A 126 -5.76 13.04 22.91
N LEU A 127 -5.70 12.53 21.68
CA LEU A 127 -6.47 11.31 21.35
C LEU A 127 -5.81 10.11 22.06
N GLU A 128 -6.21 9.83 23.30
CA GLU A 128 -5.78 8.65 24.06
C GLU A 128 -6.50 7.37 23.58
N PHE A 129 -5.70 6.36 23.18
CA PHE A 129 -6.17 5.14 22.53
C PHE A 129 -6.65 4.06 23.52
N GLY A 130 -7.79 3.42 23.22
CA GLY A 130 -8.38 2.32 24.00
C GLY A 130 -7.64 0.97 23.92
N PRO A 131 -8.13 -0.07 24.62
CA PRO A 131 -7.39 -1.31 24.93
C PRO A 131 -7.10 -2.25 23.74
N GLU A 132 -7.57 -1.93 22.54
CA GLU A 132 -7.27 -2.67 21.30
C GLU A 132 -6.25 -1.96 20.39
N GLY A 133 -5.78 -0.78 20.80
CA GLY A 133 -4.40 -0.33 20.58
C GLY A 133 -3.84 -0.28 19.15
N ARG A 134 -4.62 0.12 18.14
CA ARG A 134 -4.05 0.51 16.83
C ARG A 134 -4.57 1.87 16.37
N PRO A 135 -3.75 2.93 16.40
CA PRO A 135 -3.98 4.10 15.56
C PRO A 135 -3.82 3.67 14.09
N TYR A 136 -4.76 4.06 13.21
CA TYR A 136 -4.39 4.23 11.81
C TYR A 136 -3.66 5.57 11.69
N ARG A 137 -2.38 5.59 12.09
CA ARG A 137 -1.46 6.48 11.39
C ARG A 137 -1.47 5.97 9.95
N VAL A 138 -1.75 6.83 8.97
CA VAL A 138 -1.02 6.70 7.71
C VAL A 138 0.43 6.84 8.17
N SER A 139 1.12 5.71 8.35
CA SER A 139 2.50 5.71 8.81
C SER A 139 3.24 6.60 7.84
N ASP A 140 3.75 7.73 8.32
CA ASP A 140 4.58 8.62 7.52
C ASP A 140 5.60 7.72 6.80
N PRO A 141 5.63 7.66 5.46
CA PRO A 141 6.55 6.79 4.74
C PRO A 141 8.02 7.05 5.12
N LEU A 142 8.32 8.23 5.69
CA LEU A 142 9.63 8.57 6.24
C LEU A 142 9.94 7.85 7.58
N GLU A 143 8.94 7.38 8.32
CA GLU A 143 9.10 6.59 9.55
C GLU A 143 9.35 5.09 9.25
N ILE A 144 9.14 4.66 8.01
CA ILE A 144 9.40 3.29 7.58
C ILE A 144 10.86 3.19 7.12
N GLU A 145 11.63 2.32 7.76
CA GLU A 145 12.99 2.04 7.31
C GLU A 145 12.96 1.43 5.89
N PRO A 146 13.69 1.99 4.93
CA PRO A 146 13.69 1.50 3.55
C PRO A 146 14.19 0.08 3.48
N ARG A 147 13.53 -0.73 2.66
CA ARG A 147 13.99 -2.10 2.37
C ARG A 147 14.73 -2.16 1.06
N ASN A 148 14.37 -1.29 0.11
CA ASN A 148 15.01 -1.15 -1.17
C ASN A 148 15.44 0.29 -1.43
N ALA A 149 16.30 0.45 -2.44
CA ALA A 149 16.53 1.72 -3.09
C ALA A 149 16.33 1.60 -4.60
N TRP A 150 15.79 2.65 -5.19
CA TRP A 150 15.47 2.70 -6.61
C TRP A 150 16.00 3.96 -7.26
N LEU A 151 16.45 3.84 -8.49
CA LEU A 151 16.67 4.97 -9.39
C LEU A 151 15.46 5.07 -10.31
N LEU A 152 14.67 6.13 -10.15
CA LEU A 152 13.53 6.43 -11.01
C LEU A 152 13.94 7.42 -12.08
N VAL A 153 13.45 7.23 -13.31
CA VAL A 153 13.92 7.99 -14.47
C VAL A 153 12.94 9.10 -14.83
N GLY A 154 13.47 10.30 -15.10
CA GLY A 154 12.76 11.47 -15.59
C GLY A 154 13.40 12.09 -16.84
N THR A 155 12.67 12.99 -17.47
CA THR A 155 13.15 13.84 -18.57
C THR A 155 13.17 15.30 -18.13
N GLU A 156 13.73 16.21 -18.94
CA GLU A 156 13.76 17.63 -18.55
C GLU A 156 12.34 18.19 -18.35
N ALA A 157 11.38 17.73 -19.15
CA ALA A 157 9.97 18.11 -19.02
C ALA A 157 9.35 17.74 -17.66
N SER A 158 9.87 16.71 -16.99
CA SER A 158 9.38 16.27 -15.68
C SER A 158 10.22 16.84 -14.52
N TYR A 159 11.10 17.81 -14.77
CA TYR A 159 11.87 18.45 -13.70
C TYR A 159 10.96 19.38 -12.88
N PRO A 160 10.78 19.17 -11.56
CA PRO A 160 9.88 19.96 -10.75
C PRO A 160 10.25 21.45 -10.73
N THR A 161 9.25 22.33 -10.79
CA THR A 161 9.48 23.75 -10.53
C THR A 161 9.68 23.99 -9.03
N PRO A 162 10.37 25.07 -8.62
CA PRO A 162 10.50 25.41 -7.20
C PRO A 162 9.15 25.57 -6.49
N GLU A 163 8.14 26.11 -7.17
CA GLU A 163 6.77 26.28 -6.65
C GLU A 163 6.12 24.91 -6.38
N ALA A 164 6.16 23.99 -7.35
CA ALA A 164 5.60 22.64 -7.18
C ALA A 164 6.25 21.88 -6.01
N LEU A 165 7.56 22.07 -5.79
CA LEU A 165 8.23 21.50 -4.62
C LEU A 165 7.68 22.09 -3.33
N VAL A 166 7.53 23.42 -3.23
CA VAL A 166 6.97 24.08 -2.03
C VAL A 166 5.55 23.59 -1.74
N ASP A 167 4.70 23.52 -2.77
CA ASP A 167 3.31 23.07 -2.65
C ASP A 167 3.27 21.62 -2.14
N SER A 168 4.09 20.72 -2.69
CA SER A 168 4.16 19.32 -2.24
C SER A 168 4.58 19.19 -0.77
N TRP A 169 5.49 20.05 -0.29
CA TRP A 169 5.93 20.05 1.11
C TRP A 169 4.82 20.54 2.06
N ALA A 170 4.03 21.53 1.63
CA ALA A 170 2.86 21.98 2.39
C ALA A 170 1.81 20.86 2.50
N GLU A 171 1.50 20.17 1.41
CA GLU A 171 0.52 19.07 1.41
C GLU A 171 0.97 17.88 2.25
N ALA A 172 2.25 17.49 2.14
CA ALA A 172 2.79 16.36 2.88
C ALA A 172 2.90 16.60 4.39
N SER A 173 3.01 17.86 4.84
CA SER A 173 2.95 18.21 6.26
C SER A 173 1.63 17.78 6.93
N ALA A 174 0.62 17.47 6.11
CA ALA A 174 -0.67 16.96 6.53
C ALA A 174 -0.98 15.55 5.98
N GLY A 175 0.05 14.83 5.57
CA GLY A 175 -0.06 13.43 5.15
C GLY A 175 -0.64 13.22 3.75
N ILE A 176 -0.74 14.27 2.94
CA ILE A 176 -1.16 14.17 1.53
C ILE A 176 0.09 14.07 0.66
N TYR A 177 0.16 12.99 -0.14
CA TYR A 177 1.23 12.77 -1.11
C TYR A 177 0.62 12.69 -2.50
N ASP A 178 0.71 13.78 -3.25
CA ASP A 178 0.09 13.95 -4.57
C ASP A 178 1.10 13.74 -5.73
N VAL A 179 2.39 13.86 -5.42
CA VAL A 179 3.48 13.71 -6.39
C VAL A 179 3.54 12.28 -6.91
N MET A 180 3.12 12.08 -8.16
CA MET A 180 3.18 10.79 -8.84
C MET A 180 4.46 10.65 -9.67
N TRP A 181 5.07 9.46 -9.63
CA TRP A 181 6.20 9.11 -10.49
C TRP A 181 6.06 7.71 -11.06
N THR A 182 6.63 7.47 -12.25
CA THR A 182 6.70 6.11 -12.80
C THR A 182 7.61 5.24 -11.94
N ALA A 183 7.11 4.07 -11.52
CA ALA A 183 7.72 3.26 -10.47
C ALA A 183 7.98 1.83 -10.95
N PRO A 184 8.92 1.09 -10.33
CA PRO A 184 9.03 -0.35 -10.50
C PRO A 184 7.79 -1.03 -9.94
N LYS A 185 7.32 -2.11 -10.57
CA LYS A 185 6.09 -2.80 -10.14
C LYS A 185 6.16 -3.25 -8.68
N ASN A 186 7.34 -3.71 -8.27
CA ASN A 186 7.58 -4.35 -6.99
C ASN A 186 8.06 -3.39 -5.88
N GLY A 187 8.04 -2.07 -6.08
CA GLY A 187 8.41 -1.11 -5.03
C GLY A 187 7.57 -1.24 -3.75
N GLU A 188 8.16 -1.00 -2.60
CA GLU A 188 7.52 -1.02 -1.28
C GLU A 188 7.37 0.40 -0.72
N VAL A 189 6.30 0.67 0.03
CA VAL A 189 6.14 1.94 0.76
C VAL A 189 7.34 2.13 1.70
N GLY A 190 7.91 3.34 1.73
CA GLY A 190 9.12 3.69 2.48
C GLY A 190 10.43 3.40 1.74
N ASP A 191 10.40 2.76 0.57
CA ASP A 191 11.62 2.56 -0.21
C ASP A 191 12.27 3.90 -0.59
N LEU A 192 13.60 3.95 -0.53
CA LEU A 192 14.36 5.11 -0.99
C LEU A 192 14.26 5.24 -2.51
N VAL A 193 14.00 6.45 -3.00
CA VAL A 193 14.03 6.73 -4.44
C VAL A 193 14.97 7.89 -4.75
N LEU A 194 15.82 7.70 -5.77
CA LEU A 194 16.65 8.73 -6.38
C LEU A 194 16.03 9.08 -7.74
N ILE A 195 15.76 10.35 -7.98
CA ILE A 195 15.17 10.83 -9.23
C ILE A 195 16.28 11.26 -10.19
N TYR A 196 16.50 10.43 -11.21
CA TYR A 196 17.53 10.59 -12.23
C TYR A 196 16.96 11.19 -13.51
N PHE A 197 17.53 12.30 -13.94
CA PHE A 197 17.16 12.94 -15.20
C PHE A 197 18.09 12.48 -16.31
N LEU A 198 17.50 12.10 -17.45
CA LEU A 198 18.22 11.78 -18.68
C LEU A 198 18.86 13.06 -19.26
N SER A 199 18.80 13.26 -20.57
CA SER A 199 19.33 14.48 -21.20
C SER A 199 18.50 15.70 -20.79
N PRO A 200 19.13 16.88 -20.56
CA PRO A 200 20.56 17.17 -20.66
C PRO A 200 21.38 16.86 -19.39
N ARG A 201 20.74 16.62 -18.25
CA ARG A 201 21.37 16.59 -16.92
C ARG A 201 22.27 15.38 -16.68
N LYS A 202 21.77 14.16 -16.94
CA LYS A 202 22.46 12.88 -16.75
C LYS A 202 22.95 12.66 -15.31
N SER A 203 22.11 13.01 -14.35
CA SER A 203 22.37 12.97 -12.91
C SER A 203 21.09 12.74 -12.11
N ALA A 204 21.23 12.18 -10.91
CA ALA A 204 20.19 12.24 -9.89
C ALA A 204 20.20 13.62 -9.22
N HIS A 205 19.03 14.25 -9.14
CA HIS A 205 18.86 15.60 -8.59
C HIS A 205 17.97 15.65 -7.36
N PHE A 206 17.15 14.62 -7.13
CA PHE A 206 16.27 14.57 -5.97
C PHE A 206 16.29 13.21 -5.31
N VAL A 207 15.95 13.21 -4.03
CA VAL A 207 15.64 12.01 -3.25
C VAL A 207 14.27 12.16 -2.59
N ALA A 208 13.58 11.03 -2.42
CA ALA A 208 12.29 10.92 -1.75
C ALA A 208 12.09 9.47 -1.23
N ARG A 209 10.93 9.18 -0.65
CA ARG A 209 10.45 7.82 -0.40
C ARG A 209 9.25 7.48 -1.27
N LEU A 210 9.03 6.19 -1.55
CA LEU A 210 7.73 5.73 -2.03
C LEU A 210 6.67 5.94 -0.94
N ALA A 211 5.63 6.70 -1.24
CA ALA A 211 4.50 6.96 -0.34
C ALA A 211 3.32 6.00 -0.57
N SER A 212 3.29 5.31 -1.72
CA SER A 212 2.30 4.28 -2.01
C SER A 212 2.93 3.04 -2.62
N GLU A 213 2.18 1.94 -2.59
CA GLU A 213 2.49 0.79 -3.44
C GLU A 213 2.30 1.17 -4.92
N PRO A 214 3.03 0.52 -5.84
CA PRO A 214 2.88 0.74 -7.26
C PRO A 214 1.47 0.34 -7.74
N PHE A 215 0.84 1.21 -8.51
CA PHE A 215 -0.46 1.00 -9.12
C PHE A 215 -0.42 1.26 -10.63
N TRP A 216 -1.39 0.68 -11.34
CA TRP A 216 -1.47 0.79 -12.79
C TRP A 216 -2.47 1.84 -13.22
N ARG A 217 -2.05 2.75 -14.09
CA ARG A 217 -2.94 3.73 -14.73
C ARG A 217 -2.49 4.00 -16.16
N THR A 218 -3.48 4.14 -17.04
CA THR A 218 -3.31 4.46 -18.46
C THR A 218 -3.85 5.83 -18.82
N ASP A 219 -4.49 6.51 -17.86
CA ASP A 219 -5.20 7.78 -17.99
C ASP A 219 -4.41 8.96 -17.40
N ILE A 220 -3.17 8.73 -16.95
CA ILE A 220 -2.26 9.79 -16.51
C ILE A 220 -1.59 10.42 -17.73
N GLU A 221 -1.71 11.74 -17.86
CA GLU A 221 -0.96 12.50 -18.85
C GLU A 221 0.53 12.51 -18.45
N VAL A 222 1.38 11.92 -19.30
CA VAL A 222 2.81 11.83 -19.05
C VAL A 222 3.50 13.05 -19.60
N THR A 223 4.08 13.85 -18.71
CA THR A 223 4.93 14.98 -19.11
C THR A 223 6.30 14.46 -19.50
N ALA A 224 6.53 14.27 -20.80
CA ALA A 224 7.79 13.77 -21.34
C ALA A 224 8.13 14.38 -22.71
N ASP A 225 9.42 14.48 -23.00
CA ASP A 225 9.92 15.00 -24.29
C ASP A 225 9.58 14.09 -25.49
N ASN A 226 9.19 12.83 -25.25
CA ASN A 226 8.88 11.83 -26.28
C ASN A 226 7.62 11.05 -25.91
N ALA A 227 7.03 10.37 -26.90
CA ALA A 227 5.93 9.42 -26.66
C ALA A 227 6.36 8.34 -25.66
N VAL A 228 5.63 8.24 -24.55
CA VAL A 228 5.83 7.23 -23.51
C VAL A 228 4.75 6.16 -23.68
N ASP A 229 5.11 4.91 -23.42
CA ASP A 229 4.12 3.83 -23.34
C ASP A 229 3.09 4.18 -22.26
N GLN A 230 1.80 4.13 -22.59
CA GLN A 230 0.71 4.45 -21.67
C GLN A 230 0.54 3.38 -20.57
N HIS A 231 1.16 2.22 -20.74
CA HIS A 231 1.07 1.08 -19.84
C HIS A 231 2.15 1.15 -18.74
N GLN A 232 2.04 2.13 -17.84
CA GLN A 232 3.01 2.37 -16.77
C GLN A 232 2.48 2.01 -15.39
N TRP A 233 3.43 1.63 -14.53
CA TRP A 233 3.23 1.59 -13.09
C TRP A 233 3.63 2.93 -12.49
N TRP A 234 2.81 3.42 -11.57
CA TRP A 234 2.94 4.70 -10.90
C TRP A 234 2.98 4.46 -9.40
N ALA A 235 3.62 5.35 -8.67
CA ALA A 235 3.51 5.43 -7.22
C ALA A 235 3.46 6.90 -6.81
N TYR A 236 2.80 7.18 -5.70
CA TYR A 236 3.00 8.44 -5.00
C TYR A 236 4.35 8.42 -4.30
N ILE A 237 5.03 9.56 -4.26
CA ILE A 237 6.28 9.74 -3.52
C ILE A 237 6.13 10.87 -2.50
N THR A 238 6.94 10.81 -1.45
CA THR A 238 7.05 11.93 -0.51
C THR A 238 7.61 13.16 -1.23
N PRO A 239 7.48 14.37 -0.66
CA PRO A 239 8.12 15.54 -1.21
C PRO A 239 9.61 15.31 -1.45
N MET A 240 10.08 15.83 -2.57
CA MET A 240 11.45 15.69 -2.99
C MET A 240 12.36 16.68 -2.26
N VAL A 241 13.54 16.22 -1.84
CA VAL A 241 14.66 17.10 -1.46
C VAL A 241 15.60 17.20 -2.65
N GLU A 242 15.90 18.44 -3.06
CA GLU A 242 16.89 18.71 -4.09
C GLU A 242 18.31 18.52 -3.53
N ILE A 243 19.09 17.67 -4.18
CA ILE A 243 20.46 17.32 -3.77
C ILE A 243 21.48 17.84 -4.79
N GLU A 244 22.71 18.03 -4.32
CA GLU A 244 23.86 18.22 -5.19
C GLU A 244 23.90 17.08 -6.23
N PRO A 245 23.95 17.38 -7.54
CA PRO A 245 23.67 16.38 -8.55
C PRO A 245 24.66 15.21 -8.50
N ILE A 246 24.15 13.98 -8.42
CA ILE A 246 24.96 12.76 -8.48
C ILE A 246 25.05 12.29 -9.93
N PRO A 247 26.20 12.42 -10.62
CA PRO A 247 26.30 12.07 -12.03
C PRO A 247 26.18 10.56 -12.26
N TYR A 248 25.69 10.15 -13.44
CA TYR A 248 25.59 8.74 -13.81
C TYR A 248 26.86 7.93 -13.56
N LYS A 249 28.04 8.50 -13.81
CA LYS A 249 29.33 7.81 -13.57
C LYS A 249 29.55 7.47 -12.10
N ALA A 250 29.11 8.33 -11.18
CA ALA A 250 29.20 8.08 -9.75
C ALA A 250 28.21 6.98 -9.33
N LEU A 251 26.96 7.05 -9.80
CA LEU A 251 25.95 6.01 -9.58
C LEU A 251 26.42 4.65 -10.11
N GLN A 252 26.96 4.62 -11.33
CA GLN A 252 27.49 3.41 -11.96
C GLN A 252 28.67 2.84 -11.18
N ALA A 253 29.60 3.69 -10.72
CA ALA A 253 30.74 3.25 -9.92
C ALA A 253 30.30 2.65 -8.58
N ALA A 254 29.36 3.29 -7.89
CA ALA A 254 28.77 2.79 -6.64
C ALA A 254 27.99 1.47 -6.84
N HIS A 255 27.48 1.23 -8.04
CA HIS A 255 26.76 0.01 -8.42
C HIS A 255 27.65 -1.01 -9.15
N ASN A 256 28.88 -1.21 -8.66
CA ASN A 256 29.83 -2.20 -9.16
C ASN A 256 30.12 -2.12 -10.67
N GLY A 257 29.96 -0.93 -11.27
CA GLY A 257 30.23 -0.68 -12.69
C GLY A 257 29.08 -1.01 -13.66
N TYR A 258 27.94 -1.55 -13.20
CA TYR A 258 26.88 -2.06 -14.09
C TYR A 258 25.48 -1.51 -13.75
N LEU A 259 25.06 -0.41 -14.37
CA LEU A 259 23.75 0.21 -14.13
C LEU A 259 23.00 0.51 -15.45
N PRO A 260 22.37 -0.50 -16.09
CA PRO A 260 21.69 -0.29 -17.38
C PRO A 260 20.37 0.47 -17.20
N LEU A 261 20.30 1.70 -17.72
CA LEU A 261 19.11 2.56 -17.64
C LEU A 261 18.07 2.35 -18.76
N ARG A 262 18.03 1.17 -19.39
CA ARG A 262 17.13 0.91 -20.53
C ARG A 262 15.93 0.05 -20.13
N GLY A 263 14.75 0.41 -20.64
CA GLY A 263 13.58 -0.47 -20.73
C GLY A 263 12.78 -0.68 -19.44
N ARG A 264 13.05 0.05 -18.35
CA ARG A 264 12.30 -0.01 -17.08
C ARG A 264 12.13 1.40 -16.50
N SER A 265 11.01 1.63 -15.84
CA SER A 265 10.67 2.88 -15.13
C SER A 265 11.49 3.09 -13.86
N GLY A 266 11.89 2.00 -13.19
CA GLY A 266 12.75 2.01 -12.01
C GLY A 266 13.89 0.98 -12.10
N HIS A 267 15.05 1.36 -11.56
CA HIS A 267 16.24 0.51 -11.50
C HIS A 267 16.63 0.26 -10.05
N TYR A 268 16.68 -1.00 -9.65
CA TYR A 268 17.08 -1.39 -8.30
C TYR A 268 18.54 -0.99 -8.04
N LEU A 269 18.79 -0.37 -6.89
CA LEU A 269 20.12 -0.03 -6.39
C LEU A 269 20.46 -0.96 -5.23
N LEU A 270 21.67 -1.49 -5.22
CA LEU A 270 22.16 -2.30 -4.11
C LEU A 270 22.26 -1.42 -2.84
N PRO A 271 21.97 -1.95 -1.65
CA PRO A 271 22.14 -1.22 -0.39
C PRO A 271 23.56 -0.65 -0.23
N GLU A 272 24.57 -1.41 -0.67
CA GLU A 272 25.97 -1.00 -0.65
C GLU A 272 26.24 0.17 -1.60
N SER A 273 25.48 0.30 -2.70
CA SER A 273 25.59 1.45 -3.59
C SER A 273 25.17 2.73 -2.89
N ILE A 274 24.08 2.70 -2.12
CA ILE A 274 23.59 3.89 -1.37
C ILE A 274 24.62 4.31 -0.32
N SER A 275 25.21 3.32 0.38
CA SER A 275 26.23 3.58 1.41
C SER A 275 27.53 4.20 0.86
N GLN A 276 27.78 4.10 -0.45
CA GLN A 276 28.95 4.68 -1.13
C GLN A 276 28.69 6.08 -1.70
N LEU A 277 27.44 6.54 -1.71
CA LEU A 277 27.07 7.86 -2.22
C LEU A 277 27.08 8.88 -1.09
N THR A 278 27.47 10.10 -1.42
CA THR A 278 27.32 11.27 -0.55
C THR A 278 26.09 12.04 -0.99
N PHE A 279 25.25 12.41 -0.03
CA PHE A 279 24.05 13.21 -0.25
C PHE A 279 24.22 14.54 0.46
N GLU A 280 24.13 15.63 -0.29
CA GLU A 280 24.17 17.00 0.23
C GLU A 280 22.97 17.74 -0.38
N PRO A 281 22.16 18.47 0.41
CA PRO A 281 21.03 19.21 -0.14
C PRO A 281 21.56 20.48 -0.82
N VAL A 282 20.98 20.87 -1.96
CA VAL A 282 21.33 22.15 -2.63
C VAL A 282 21.05 23.33 -1.70
N ARG A 283 20.00 23.22 -0.87
CA ARG A 283 19.66 24.20 0.17
C ARG A 283 20.02 23.62 1.53
N HIS A 284 21.04 24.15 2.18
CA HIS A 284 21.48 23.69 3.51
C HIS A 284 20.36 23.64 4.56
N ALA A 285 19.32 24.47 4.44
CA ALA A 285 18.16 24.43 5.34
C ALA A 285 17.37 23.11 5.28
N GLN A 286 17.46 22.35 4.18
CA GLN A 286 16.78 21.06 3.98
C GLN A 286 17.59 19.87 4.50
N GLN A 287 18.71 20.10 5.20
CA GLN A 287 19.52 19.03 5.78
C GLN A 287 18.71 18.11 6.71
N PRO A 288 17.82 18.60 7.61
CA PRO A 288 17.02 17.72 8.45
C PRO A 288 16.05 16.84 7.65
N ASP A 289 15.47 17.38 6.57
CA ASP A 289 14.58 16.63 5.69
C ASP A 289 15.34 15.55 4.91
N LEU A 290 16.53 15.89 4.43
CA LEU A 290 17.42 14.93 3.77
C LEU A 290 17.79 13.78 4.71
N GLU A 291 18.09 14.07 5.97
CA GLU A 291 18.43 13.06 6.98
C GLU A 291 17.27 12.12 7.30
N ARG A 292 16.02 12.60 7.26
CA ARG A 292 14.82 11.75 7.38
C ARG A 292 14.58 10.89 6.13
N ILE A 293 14.91 11.39 4.96
CA ILE A 293 14.67 10.70 3.68
C ILE A 293 15.78 9.69 3.36
N VAL A 294 17.05 9.99 3.66
CA VAL A 294 18.18 9.19 3.19
C VAL A 294 18.66 8.27 4.30
N HIS A 295 18.06 7.08 4.34
CA HIS A 295 18.57 5.97 5.14
C HIS A 295 19.09 4.86 4.21
N PRO A 296 20.22 4.21 4.52
CA PRO A 296 20.65 3.01 3.80
C PRO A 296 19.56 1.92 3.88
N PRO A 297 19.22 1.25 2.76
CA PRO A 297 18.26 0.16 2.78
C PRO A 297 18.68 -0.97 3.73
N THR A 298 17.72 -1.45 4.52
CA THR A 298 17.91 -2.54 5.50
C THR A 298 17.77 -3.94 4.87
N GLY A 299 17.11 -4.02 3.71
CA GLY A 299 16.90 -5.27 2.99
C GLY A 299 18.19 -5.81 2.38
N ARG A 300 18.40 -7.13 2.51
CA ARG A 300 19.57 -7.80 1.91
C ARG A 300 19.35 -8.08 0.43
N ALA A 301 20.30 -7.68 -0.41
CA ALA A 301 20.25 -7.97 -1.84
C ALA A 301 20.42 -9.46 -2.15
N GLU A 302 21.17 -10.19 -1.32
CA GLU A 302 21.34 -11.64 -1.42
C GLU A 302 20.10 -12.37 -0.91
N LEU A 303 19.40 -13.06 -1.81
CA LEU A 303 18.20 -13.82 -1.47
C LEU A 303 18.55 -15.16 -0.82
N PRO A 304 17.82 -15.57 0.25
CA PRO A 304 18.06 -16.83 0.96
C PRO A 304 17.76 -18.06 0.09
N ASP A 305 18.32 -19.21 0.46
CA ASP A 305 17.98 -20.49 -0.17
C ASP A 305 16.48 -20.80 0.03
N PRO A 306 15.70 -20.92 -1.05
CA PRO A 306 14.26 -21.10 -0.96
C PRO A 306 13.84 -22.45 -0.37
N GLU A 307 14.72 -23.46 -0.31
CA GLU A 307 14.37 -24.76 0.28
C GLU A 307 14.55 -24.79 1.81
N THR A 308 15.22 -23.78 2.37
CA THR A 308 15.58 -23.74 3.81
C THR A 308 15.18 -22.43 4.51
N VAL A 309 14.55 -21.50 3.80
CA VAL A 309 14.18 -20.18 4.35
C VAL A 309 13.18 -20.30 5.51
N THR A 310 13.43 -19.58 6.60
CA THR A 310 12.52 -19.51 7.75
C THR A 310 11.40 -18.51 7.50
N LEU A 311 10.30 -18.55 8.27
CA LEU A 311 9.25 -17.52 8.16
C LEU A 311 9.82 -16.10 8.38
N ALA A 312 10.70 -15.92 9.37
CA ALA A 312 11.32 -14.61 9.64
C ALA A 312 12.12 -14.11 8.42
N ALA A 313 13.02 -14.94 7.88
CA ALA A 313 13.77 -14.58 6.68
C ALA A 313 12.86 -14.37 5.46
N TRP A 314 11.77 -15.13 5.36
CA TRP A 314 10.78 -15.00 4.30
C TRP A 314 10.01 -13.68 4.35
N ARG A 315 9.66 -13.21 5.55
CA ARG A 315 9.06 -11.88 5.76
C ARG A 315 10.05 -10.76 5.44
N GLU A 316 11.30 -10.92 5.88
CA GLU A 316 12.36 -9.92 5.79
C GLU A 316 13.00 -9.79 4.40
N MET A 317 12.73 -10.70 3.46
CA MET A 317 13.20 -10.55 2.08
C MET A 317 12.71 -9.25 1.43
N PRO A 318 13.59 -8.39 0.91
CA PRO A 318 13.16 -7.21 0.15
C PRO A 318 12.58 -7.60 -1.21
N SER A 319 11.62 -6.83 -1.72
CA SER A 319 11.03 -7.03 -3.05
C SER A 319 11.98 -6.68 -4.19
N GLY A 320 12.93 -5.76 -3.99
CA GLY A 320 13.76 -5.18 -5.04
C GLY A 320 14.58 -6.18 -5.86
N PRO A 321 15.29 -7.13 -5.22
CA PRO A 321 15.98 -8.21 -5.92
C PRO A 321 15.05 -9.14 -6.74
N LEU A 322 13.74 -9.16 -6.46
CA LEU A 322 12.76 -9.95 -7.19
C LEU A 322 12.39 -9.29 -8.52
N ALA A 323 13.35 -9.13 -9.42
CA ALA A 323 13.17 -8.39 -10.68
C ALA A 323 12.22 -9.02 -11.73
N LEU A 324 11.75 -10.25 -11.51
CA LEU A 324 10.95 -11.05 -12.45
C LEU A 324 9.96 -11.95 -11.69
N GLU A 325 8.86 -12.34 -12.35
CA GLU A 325 7.91 -13.33 -11.83
C GLU A 325 8.60 -14.66 -11.48
N ALA A 326 9.60 -15.08 -12.25
CA ALA A 326 10.40 -16.26 -11.94
C ALA A 326 11.11 -16.18 -10.56
N HIS A 327 11.49 -14.98 -10.10
CA HIS A 327 12.05 -14.80 -8.77
C HIS A 327 10.97 -14.90 -7.69
N VAL A 328 9.77 -14.36 -7.92
CA VAL A 328 8.63 -14.53 -7.00
C VAL A 328 8.26 -16.02 -6.87
N SER A 329 8.20 -16.74 -7.99
CA SER A 329 8.02 -18.19 -8.05
C SER A 329 9.07 -18.94 -7.22
N MET A 330 10.35 -18.58 -7.38
CA MET A 330 11.47 -19.25 -6.72
C MET A 330 11.56 -18.93 -5.22
N TYR A 331 11.43 -17.66 -4.84
CA TYR A 331 11.74 -17.19 -3.49
C TYR A 331 10.51 -16.92 -2.63
N ILE A 332 9.33 -16.73 -3.21
CA ILE A 332 8.10 -16.50 -2.44
C ILE A 332 7.23 -17.75 -2.42
N VAL A 333 6.96 -18.35 -3.58
CA VAL A 333 6.01 -19.48 -3.69
C VAL A 333 6.62 -20.81 -3.27
N ARG A 334 7.79 -21.18 -3.79
CA ARG A 334 8.43 -22.47 -3.44
C ARG A 334 8.58 -22.68 -1.93
N PRO A 335 9.01 -21.66 -1.15
CA PRO A 335 9.09 -21.82 0.30
C PRO A 335 7.79 -22.17 1.00
N LEU A 336 6.63 -21.82 0.43
CA LEU A 336 5.34 -22.13 1.06
C LEU A 336 5.17 -23.63 1.31
N LYS A 337 5.76 -24.48 0.47
CA LYS A 337 5.70 -25.94 0.66
C LYS A 337 6.24 -26.36 2.03
N HIS A 338 7.42 -25.89 2.43
CA HIS A 338 7.99 -26.25 3.74
C HIS A 338 7.56 -25.29 4.85
N LEU A 339 7.13 -24.06 4.56
CA LEU A 339 6.53 -23.21 5.59
C LEU A 339 5.19 -23.81 6.06
N VAL A 340 4.39 -24.36 5.15
CA VAL A 340 3.09 -24.97 5.47
C VAL A 340 3.22 -26.39 6.07
N TYR A 341 4.19 -27.19 5.60
CA TYR A 341 4.32 -28.62 5.99
C TYR A 341 5.65 -29.01 6.66
N GLY A 342 6.54 -28.05 6.93
CA GLY A 342 7.87 -28.31 7.50
C GLY A 342 7.90 -28.42 9.02
N PRO A 343 9.05 -28.83 9.58
CA PRO A 343 9.22 -29.14 11.01
C PRO A 343 9.16 -27.91 11.94
N GLY A 344 9.04 -26.69 11.42
CA GLY A 344 9.04 -25.45 12.19
C GLY A 344 7.79 -25.20 13.06
N TRP A 345 6.74 -26.00 12.89
CA TRP A 345 5.49 -25.88 13.67
C TRP A 345 5.59 -26.43 15.10
N GLU A 346 6.69 -27.09 15.45
CA GLU A 346 6.84 -27.76 16.75
C GLU A 346 6.97 -26.82 17.97
N TRP A 347 6.99 -25.48 17.80
CA TRP A 347 7.52 -24.59 18.85
C TRP A 347 6.70 -23.38 19.30
N THR A 348 5.52 -23.08 18.74
CA THR A 348 4.84 -21.79 19.04
C THR A 348 3.52 -21.86 19.80
N GLN A 349 3.03 -23.03 20.18
CA GLN A 349 2.01 -23.12 21.22
C GLN A 349 2.44 -24.14 22.25
N GLY A 350 2.51 -23.73 23.53
CA GLY A 350 2.77 -24.60 24.69
C GLY A 350 1.71 -25.69 24.91
N GLU A 351 0.85 -25.92 23.92
CA GLU A 351 -0.13 -26.98 23.86
C GLU A 351 0.39 -28.00 22.85
N ARG A 352 0.69 -29.21 23.33
CA ARG A 352 0.99 -30.36 22.48
C ARG A 352 -0.23 -30.66 21.60
N GLU A 353 -0.32 -30.02 20.44
CA GLU A 353 -1.18 -30.51 19.37
C GLU A 353 -0.64 -31.86 18.88
N PRO A 354 -1.54 -32.77 18.44
CA PRO A 354 -1.13 -34.11 18.07
C PRO A 354 -0.15 -34.06 16.91
N ARG A 355 0.92 -34.86 17.01
CA ARG A 355 1.74 -35.28 15.87
C ARG A 355 0.80 -35.69 14.73
N ILE A 356 0.65 -34.82 13.73
CA ILE A 356 0.25 -35.28 12.42
C ILE A 356 1.54 -35.90 11.88
N GLU A 357 1.64 -37.23 11.98
CA GLU A 357 2.63 -38.00 11.21
C GLU A 357 2.63 -37.47 9.77
N PRO A 358 3.76 -37.52 9.02
CA PRO A 358 3.85 -36.98 7.67
C PRO A 358 2.88 -37.76 6.77
N THR A 359 1.63 -37.32 6.79
CA THR A 359 0.59 -37.69 5.88
C THR A 359 1.03 -36.99 4.62
N ILE A 360 1.45 -37.79 3.64
CA ILE A 360 2.11 -37.36 2.41
C ILE A 360 1.48 -36.04 1.92
N GLY A 361 2.16 -34.93 2.22
CA GLY A 361 1.65 -33.59 1.95
C GLY A 361 1.58 -33.35 0.45
N PRO A 362 0.83 -32.32 0.01
CA PRO A 362 0.79 -31.98 -1.40
C PRO A 362 2.19 -31.60 -1.90
N ILE A 363 2.53 -32.07 -3.10
CA ILE A 363 3.72 -31.63 -3.81
C ILE A 363 3.39 -30.36 -4.61
N LEU A 364 4.36 -29.46 -4.74
CA LEU A 364 4.25 -28.30 -5.60
C LEU A 364 4.71 -28.69 -7.01
N VAL A 365 3.81 -28.62 -7.99
CA VAL A 365 4.08 -28.96 -9.39
C VAL A 365 4.10 -27.67 -10.23
N PRO A 366 5.24 -27.30 -10.85
CA PRO A 366 5.30 -26.13 -11.73
C PRO A 366 4.63 -26.38 -13.08
N GLU A 367 4.19 -25.31 -13.74
CA GLU A 367 3.75 -25.26 -15.15
C GLU A 367 2.74 -26.36 -15.51
N HIS A 368 1.65 -26.48 -14.74
CA HIS A 368 0.67 -27.54 -14.95
C HIS A 368 -0.32 -27.18 -16.07
N ARG A 369 -0.36 -28.02 -17.11
CA ARG A 369 -1.12 -27.76 -18.34
C ARG A 369 -2.63 -27.84 -18.10
N THR A 370 -3.37 -26.89 -18.69
CA THR A 370 -4.83 -26.87 -18.77
C THR A 370 -5.28 -26.98 -20.23
N SER A 371 -6.58 -27.09 -20.49
CA SER A 371 -7.14 -27.01 -21.86
C SER A 371 -6.94 -25.64 -22.51
N SER A 372 -6.64 -24.59 -21.74
CA SER A 372 -6.56 -23.20 -22.18
C SER A 372 -5.26 -22.48 -21.80
N GLY A 373 -4.20 -23.20 -21.41
CA GLY A 373 -2.93 -22.61 -20.99
C GLY A 373 -2.17 -23.46 -19.96
N TYR A 374 -1.49 -22.81 -19.02
CA TYR A 374 -0.72 -23.45 -17.94
C TYR A 374 -0.88 -22.64 -16.66
N ALA A 375 -1.16 -23.29 -15.54
CA ALA A 375 -1.04 -22.64 -14.23
C ALA A 375 0.43 -22.62 -13.81
N ASP A 376 0.89 -21.53 -13.21
CA ASP A 376 2.30 -21.38 -12.79
C ASP A 376 2.69 -22.45 -11.80
N PHE A 377 1.83 -22.72 -10.80
CA PHE A 377 1.95 -23.88 -9.94
C PHE A 377 0.61 -24.51 -9.58
N LEU A 378 0.69 -25.78 -9.20
CA LEU A 378 -0.40 -26.52 -8.60
C LEU A 378 0.12 -27.30 -7.39
N PHE A 379 -0.47 -27.08 -6.22
CA PHE A 379 -0.33 -28.00 -5.10
C PHE A 379 -1.17 -29.25 -5.39
N MET A 380 -0.54 -30.41 -5.30
CA MET A 380 -1.14 -31.68 -5.70
C MET A 380 -0.90 -32.73 -4.63
N TYR A 381 -1.98 -33.28 -4.08
CA TYR A 381 -1.89 -34.45 -3.21
C TYR A 381 -1.47 -35.70 -4.00
N PRO A 382 -0.98 -36.74 -3.31
CA PRO A 382 -0.77 -38.06 -3.92
C PRO A 382 -2.02 -38.53 -4.68
N ALA A 383 -1.81 -39.37 -5.70
CA ALA A 383 -2.84 -39.78 -6.68
C ALA A 383 -3.34 -38.67 -7.62
N SER A 384 -2.53 -37.63 -7.80
CA SER A 384 -2.78 -36.55 -8.78
C SER A 384 -4.05 -35.77 -8.50
N ILE A 385 -4.33 -35.48 -7.22
CA ILE A 385 -5.51 -34.71 -6.80
C ILE A 385 -5.10 -33.24 -6.63
N PRO A 386 -5.58 -32.31 -7.49
CA PRO A 386 -5.33 -30.88 -7.33
C PRO A 386 -5.91 -30.36 -6.01
N ALA A 387 -5.10 -29.61 -5.26
CA ALA A 387 -5.44 -29.04 -3.95
C ALA A 387 -5.56 -27.51 -3.98
N LEU A 388 -4.66 -26.84 -4.72
CA LEU A 388 -4.64 -25.38 -4.83
C LEU A 388 -3.95 -24.96 -6.12
N ALA A 389 -4.60 -24.12 -6.92
CA ALA A 389 -3.97 -23.46 -8.07
C ALA A 389 -3.25 -22.19 -7.61
N VAL A 390 -2.04 -21.95 -8.12
CA VAL A 390 -1.27 -20.75 -7.80
C VAL A 390 -0.97 -19.99 -9.08
N GLU A 391 -1.27 -18.70 -9.06
CA GLU A 391 -0.89 -17.73 -10.10
C GLU A 391 0.13 -16.76 -9.51
N VAL A 392 1.21 -16.50 -10.25
CA VAL A 392 2.31 -15.64 -9.81
C VAL A 392 2.38 -14.40 -10.66
N LYS A 393 2.51 -13.25 -9.99
CA LYS A 393 2.77 -11.95 -10.61
C LYS A 393 3.98 -11.31 -9.96
N LEU A 394 4.58 -10.34 -10.65
CA LEU A 394 5.56 -9.47 -10.01
C LEU A 394 4.87 -8.51 -9.03
N THR A 395 3.69 -8.05 -9.43
CA THR A 395 2.74 -7.23 -8.65
C THR A 395 1.34 -7.54 -9.16
N ILE A 396 0.41 -7.76 -8.24
CA ILE A 396 -0.98 -8.07 -8.58
C ILE A 396 -1.68 -6.80 -9.07
N LEU A 397 -2.28 -6.88 -10.25
CA LEU A 397 -3.13 -5.82 -10.76
C LEU A 397 -4.47 -5.83 -10.02
N ARG A 398 -4.57 -5.01 -8.98
CA ARG A 398 -5.82 -4.82 -8.25
C ARG A 398 -6.86 -4.10 -9.13
N PRO A 399 -8.13 -4.48 -9.06
CA PRO A 399 -9.18 -3.84 -9.84
C PRO A 399 -9.42 -2.40 -9.34
N SER A 400 -9.48 -1.45 -10.27
CA SER A 400 -9.91 -0.07 -9.98
C SER A 400 -11.41 0.04 -9.67
N SER A 401 -12.18 -1.04 -9.81
CA SER A 401 -13.61 -1.16 -9.48
C SER A 401 -13.87 -2.04 -8.24
N GLY A 402 -12.84 -2.67 -7.66
CA GLY A 402 -12.90 -3.40 -6.37
C GLY A 402 -13.58 -4.76 -6.41
N VAL A 403 -14.62 -4.93 -7.23
CA VAL A 403 -14.47 -5.50 -8.56
C VAL A 403 -13.44 -6.61 -8.81
N TRP A 404 -13.17 -7.60 -7.95
CA TRP A 404 -12.10 -8.60 -8.23
C TRP A 404 -12.24 -9.33 -9.56
N LEU A 405 -13.46 -9.57 -10.03
CA LEU A 405 -13.73 -10.11 -11.36
C LEU A 405 -13.26 -9.21 -12.51
N ASP A 406 -12.98 -7.93 -12.29
CA ASP A 406 -12.45 -7.02 -13.31
C ASP A 406 -10.91 -7.05 -13.38
N SER A 407 -10.24 -7.67 -12.41
CA SER A 407 -8.79 -7.85 -12.44
C SER A 407 -8.41 -8.97 -13.43
N PRO A 408 -7.55 -8.69 -14.43
CA PRO A 408 -7.09 -9.71 -15.37
C PRO A 408 -6.28 -10.81 -14.68
N ASP A 409 -5.54 -10.49 -13.62
CA ASP A 409 -4.76 -11.46 -12.85
C ASP A 409 -5.68 -12.40 -12.06
N PHE A 410 -6.74 -11.85 -11.46
CA PHE A 410 -7.75 -12.65 -10.77
C PHE A 410 -8.57 -13.52 -11.75
N GLN A 411 -8.96 -12.97 -12.90
CA GLN A 411 -9.61 -13.75 -13.97
C GLN A 411 -8.72 -14.90 -14.45
N GLN A 412 -7.40 -14.68 -14.55
CA GLN A 412 -6.45 -15.72 -14.90
C GLN A 412 -6.41 -16.83 -13.85
N LEU A 413 -6.26 -16.50 -12.57
CA LEU A 413 -6.33 -17.48 -11.48
C LEU A 413 -7.66 -18.25 -11.51
N ARG A 414 -8.79 -17.55 -11.67
CA ARG A 414 -10.13 -18.15 -11.74
C ARG A 414 -10.25 -19.21 -12.83
N ARG A 415 -9.69 -18.96 -14.02
CA ARG A 415 -9.68 -19.98 -15.10
C ARG A 415 -8.98 -21.27 -14.67
N TYR A 416 -7.92 -21.18 -13.86
CA TYR A 416 -7.22 -22.36 -13.34
C TYR A 416 -7.99 -23.04 -12.21
N MET A 417 -8.57 -22.25 -11.30
CA MET A 417 -9.45 -22.77 -10.25
C MET A 417 -10.62 -23.56 -10.85
N ASP A 418 -11.25 -23.04 -11.90
CA ASP A 418 -12.35 -23.70 -12.62
C ASP A 418 -11.86 -24.97 -13.33
N SER A 419 -10.73 -24.89 -14.03
CA SER A 419 -10.12 -26.02 -14.76
C SER A 419 -9.76 -27.20 -13.85
N PHE A 420 -9.27 -26.93 -12.65
CA PHE A 420 -8.86 -27.95 -11.68
C PHE A 420 -9.91 -28.19 -10.60
N SER A 421 -11.02 -27.45 -10.61
CA SER A 421 -12.10 -27.47 -9.61
C SER A 421 -11.60 -27.26 -8.16
N THR A 422 -10.67 -26.33 -7.96
CA THR A 422 -9.89 -26.18 -6.72
C THR A 422 -9.92 -24.73 -6.20
N ALA A 423 -9.37 -24.49 -5.00
CA ALA A 423 -9.14 -23.15 -4.47
C ALA A 423 -7.97 -22.48 -5.19
N GLY A 424 -7.78 -21.18 -4.98
CA GLY A 424 -6.75 -20.39 -5.63
C GLY A 424 -5.87 -19.62 -4.65
N LEU A 425 -4.64 -19.36 -5.09
CA LEU A 425 -3.70 -18.45 -4.46
C LEU A 425 -3.11 -17.53 -5.53
N LEU A 426 -3.33 -16.22 -5.40
CA LEU A 426 -2.70 -15.23 -6.27
C LEU A 426 -1.57 -14.56 -5.49
N VAL A 427 -0.34 -14.61 -6.00
CA VAL A 427 0.87 -14.23 -5.26
C VAL A 427 1.68 -13.20 -6.03
N ASP A 428 2.18 -12.18 -5.33
CA ASP A 428 3.26 -11.33 -5.82
C ASP A 428 4.44 -11.21 -4.84
N ALA A 429 5.33 -10.25 -5.09
CA ALA A 429 6.51 -10.00 -4.26
C ALA A 429 6.18 -9.62 -2.79
N GLN A 430 4.97 -9.14 -2.52
CA GLN A 430 4.56 -8.57 -1.23
C GLN A 430 3.30 -9.22 -0.65
N HIS A 431 2.39 -9.73 -1.49
CA HIS A 431 1.05 -10.14 -1.10
C HIS A 431 0.73 -11.56 -1.53
N LEU A 432 -0.06 -12.25 -0.70
CA LEU A 432 -0.71 -13.51 -1.04
C LEU A 432 -2.22 -13.35 -0.84
N LEU A 433 -2.99 -13.57 -1.90
CA LEU A 433 -4.46 -13.50 -1.87
C LEU A 433 -5.04 -14.91 -1.91
N LEU A 434 -5.80 -15.25 -0.87
CA LEU A 434 -6.40 -16.58 -0.71
C LEU A 434 -7.83 -16.56 -1.25
N VAL A 435 -8.14 -17.48 -2.16
CA VAL A 435 -9.41 -17.52 -2.88
C VAL A 435 -10.05 -18.89 -2.70
N ARG A 436 -11.26 -18.91 -2.11
CA ARG A 436 -12.02 -20.16 -1.99
C ARG A 436 -12.48 -20.63 -3.36
N ARG A 437 -12.69 -21.94 -3.49
CA ARG A 437 -13.22 -22.53 -4.73
C ARG A 437 -14.54 -21.86 -5.12
N GLY A 438 -14.60 -21.38 -6.37
CA GLY A 438 -15.79 -20.73 -6.93
C GLY A 438 -16.12 -19.35 -6.36
N ALA A 439 -15.22 -18.76 -5.55
CA ALA A 439 -15.40 -17.39 -5.07
C ALA A 439 -15.09 -16.36 -6.17
N ASP A 440 -15.79 -15.24 -6.10
CA ASP A 440 -15.62 -14.10 -7.02
C ASP A 440 -14.68 -13.01 -6.46
N GLU A 441 -14.13 -13.24 -5.26
CA GLU A 441 -13.15 -12.37 -4.59
C GLU A 441 -12.26 -13.19 -3.63
N PRO A 442 -11.05 -12.69 -3.29
CA PRO A 442 -10.25 -13.22 -2.19
C PRO A 442 -10.96 -13.05 -0.84
N PHE A 443 -10.90 -14.05 0.03
CA PHE A 443 -11.46 -13.96 1.38
C PHE A 443 -10.43 -13.47 2.42
N ALA A 444 -9.15 -13.52 2.07
CA ALA A 444 -8.04 -13.09 2.91
C ALA A 444 -6.86 -12.63 2.07
N GLU A 445 -6.11 -11.70 2.64
CA GLU A 445 -4.86 -11.17 2.10
C GLU A 445 -3.78 -11.28 3.19
N ILE A 446 -2.64 -11.84 2.82
CA ILE A 446 -1.46 -11.90 3.67
C ILE A 446 -0.43 -10.92 3.12
N VAL A 447 -0.08 -9.92 3.90
CA VAL A 447 1.06 -9.04 3.65
C VAL A 447 2.31 -9.76 4.15
N ARG A 448 3.22 -10.10 3.24
CA ARG A 448 4.40 -10.93 3.52
C ARG A 448 5.26 -10.39 4.65
N ALA A 449 5.49 -9.08 4.73
CA ALA A 449 6.31 -8.48 5.78
C ALA A 449 5.72 -8.67 7.19
N GLU A 450 4.39 -8.75 7.27
CA GLU A 450 3.62 -8.85 8.52
C GLU A 450 3.22 -10.29 8.85
N ALA A 451 3.45 -11.23 7.93
CA ALA A 451 2.96 -12.60 8.03
C ALA A 451 3.35 -13.29 9.35
N THR A 452 2.36 -13.95 9.93
CA THR A 452 2.47 -14.74 11.15
C THR A 452 2.30 -16.21 10.83
N TRP A 453 2.54 -17.07 11.82
CA TRP A 453 2.21 -18.48 11.66
C TRP A 453 0.70 -18.71 11.48
N ASN A 454 -0.17 -17.86 12.03
CA ASN A 454 -1.61 -17.99 11.78
C ASN A 454 -1.94 -17.79 10.29
N ASP A 455 -1.26 -16.87 9.61
CA ASP A 455 -1.43 -16.65 8.17
C ASP A 455 -0.97 -17.87 7.36
N ILE A 456 0.14 -18.49 7.76
CA ILE A 456 0.59 -19.76 7.17
C ILE A 456 -0.41 -20.90 7.44
N ALA A 457 -1.05 -20.92 8.62
CA ALA A 457 -2.12 -21.89 8.92
C ALA A 457 -3.32 -21.70 7.99
N MET A 458 -3.70 -20.47 7.63
CA MET A 458 -4.80 -20.22 6.70
C MET A 458 -4.53 -20.81 5.31
N ILE A 459 -3.29 -20.71 4.81
CA ILE A 459 -2.89 -21.36 3.54
C ILE A 459 -3.02 -22.88 3.67
N ARG A 460 -2.63 -23.44 4.83
CA ARG A 460 -2.75 -24.86 5.12
C ARG A 460 -4.20 -25.32 5.14
N ASP A 461 -5.07 -24.59 5.82
CA ASP A 461 -6.49 -24.92 5.94
C ASP A 461 -7.16 -24.94 4.57
N LEU A 462 -6.83 -23.97 3.71
CA LEU A 462 -7.29 -23.93 2.32
C LEU A 462 -6.85 -25.18 1.52
N LEU A 463 -5.62 -25.67 1.73
CA LEU A 463 -5.14 -26.92 1.11
C LEU A 463 -5.89 -28.14 1.65
N LEU A 464 -6.16 -28.20 2.96
CA LEU A 464 -6.83 -29.32 3.62
C LEU A 464 -8.32 -29.41 3.27
N GLU A 465 -9.03 -28.28 3.17
CA GLU A 465 -10.43 -28.22 2.71
C GLU A 465 -10.59 -28.92 1.35
N ALA A 466 -9.68 -28.64 0.41
CA ALA A 466 -9.68 -29.25 -0.91
C ALA A 466 -9.41 -30.77 -0.89
N GLY A 467 -8.59 -31.25 0.05
CA GLY A 467 -8.31 -32.68 0.25
C GLY A 467 -9.49 -33.45 0.86
N ALA A 468 -10.21 -32.82 1.80
CA ALA A 468 -11.35 -33.42 2.50
C ALA A 468 -12.59 -33.53 1.59
N GLU A 469 -12.91 -32.51 0.80
CA GLU A 469 -14.05 -32.51 -0.13
C GLU A 469 -13.96 -33.60 -1.20
N ARG A 470 -12.75 -34.05 -1.54
CA ARG A 470 -12.48 -34.99 -2.64
C ARG A 470 -12.31 -36.44 -2.20
N GLY A 471 -12.57 -36.75 -0.93
CA GLY A 471 -12.64 -38.12 -0.40
C GLY A 471 -11.30 -38.85 -0.32
N GLY A 472 -10.17 -38.17 -0.50
CA GLY A 472 -8.82 -38.76 -0.46
C GLY A 472 -8.12 -38.68 0.90
N LEU A 473 -8.57 -37.77 1.77
CA LEU A 473 -8.00 -37.57 3.11
C LEU A 473 -9.14 -37.45 4.11
N THR A 474 -9.37 -38.49 4.90
CA THR A 474 -10.17 -38.36 6.12
C THR A 474 -9.37 -37.41 7.04
N PRO A 475 -9.91 -36.26 7.46
CA PRO A 475 -9.27 -35.50 8.52
C PRO A 475 -9.35 -36.38 9.77
N ALA A 476 -8.24 -37.01 10.12
CA ALA A 476 -8.09 -37.50 11.47
C ALA A 476 -8.17 -36.26 12.36
N VAL A 477 -9.23 -36.21 13.18
CA VAL A 477 -9.59 -35.13 14.12
C VAL A 477 -10.50 -34.04 13.52
N ALA A 478 -11.79 -34.36 13.43
CA ALA A 478 -12.84 -33.35 13.61
C ALA A 478 -12.70 -32.77 15.03
N VAL A 479 -12.14 -31.56 15.15
CA VAL A 479 -12.20 -30.77 16.38
C VAL A 479 -13.66 -30.43 16.62
N ARG A 480 -14.30 -31.12 17.58
CA ARG A 480 -15.61 -30.70 18.08
C ARG A 480 -15.44 -29.34 18.75
N PRO A 481 -16.28 -28.33 18.44
CA PRO A 481 -16.30 -27.10 19.23
C PRO A 481 -16.62 -27.46 20.68
N ARG A 482 -15.72 -27.11 21.61
CA ARG A 482 -15.96 -27.27 23.05
C ARG A 482 -17.13 -26.38 23.44
N ARG A 483 -18.23 -26.99 23.88
CA ARG A 483 -19.26 -26.32 24.68
C ARG A 483 -18.56 -25.66 25.87
N VAL A 484 -18.64 -24.34 25.96
CA VAL A 484 -18.32 -23.57 27.16
C VAL A 484 -19.28 -24.02 28.25
N LEU A 485 -18.80 -24.85 29.17
CA LEU A 485 -19.48 -25.05 30.45
C LEU A 485 -19.18 -23.82 31.30
N ARG A 486 -20.19 -22.95 31.47
CA ARG A 486 -20.22 -22.00 32.58
C ARG A 486 -20.02 -22.78 33.87
N ARG A 487 -19.06 -22.36 34.69
CA ARG A 487 -19.03 -22.72 36.11
C ARG A 487 -19.51 -21.53 36.90
N ASP A 488 -20.48 -21.82 37.75
CA ASP A 488 -20.94 -20.99 38.87
C ASP A 488 -19.81 -20.70 39.87
#